data_AF-A0AAU0MWN1-F1
#
_entry.id   AF-A0AAU0MWN1-F1
#
_cell.length_a   1.000
_cell.length_b   1.000
_cell.length_c   1.000
_cell.angle_alpha   90.00
_cell.angle_beta   90.00
_cell.angle_gamma   90.00
#
_symmetry.space_group_name_H-M   'P 1'
#
loop_
_entity.id
_entity.type
_entity.pdbx_description
1 polymer ?
#
loop_
_entity_poly.entity_id
_entity_poly.type
_entity_poly.pdbx_seq_one_letter_code
_entity_poly.pdbx_strand_id
1 'polypeptide(L)' 'MTESDWSRVKDQEPEPAFEFPVKSPCVSVCALNREDICEGCFRSGTEISQWGRMNNAEKKQVLAKCHERAVQMRRVWWSD' A
#
# COMPACT_ATOMS: atom_id res chain seq x y z
N MET A 1 -6.35 -19.59 -46.94
CA MET A 1 -5.09 -18.85 -47.07
C MET A 1 -5.33 -17.41 -46.63
N THR A 2 -5.10 -17.12 -45.36
CA THR A 2 -4.34 -15.94 -44.92
C THR A 2 -3.64 -16.41 -43.65
N GLU A 3 -2.34 -16.61 -43.77
CA GLU A 3 -1.48 -17.00 -42.66
C GLU A 3 -1.63 -15.96 -41.55
N SER A 4 -2.04 -16.43 -40.37
CA SER A 4 -2.10 -15.58 -39.19
C SER A 4 -0.72 -15.03 -38.93
N ASP A 5 -0.62 -13.70 -38.94
CA ASP A 5 0.60 -12.95 -38.76
C ASP A 5 0.98 -12.93 -37.27
N TRP A 6 1.49 -14.07 -36.77
CA TRP A 6 1.96 -14.25 -35.39
C TRP A 6 3.20 -13.38 -35.07
N SER A 7 3.75 -12.67 -36.06
CA SER A 7 4.88 -11.75 -35.87
C SER A 7 4.50 -10.51 -35.07
N ARG A 8 3.23 -10.07 -35.14
CA ARG A 8 2.74 -8.85 -34.46
C ARG A 8 2.58 -8.99 -32.94
N VAL A 9 2.47 -10.21 -32.43
CA VAL A 9 2.26 -10.48 -30.98
C VAL A 9 3.57 -10.32 -30.19
N LYS A 10 4.74 -10.47 -30.82
CA LYS A 10 6.04 -10.34 -30.14
C LYS A 10 6.40 -8.90 -29.79
N ASP A 11 5.80 -7.94 -30.49
CA ASP A 11 6.05 -6.50 -30.31
C ASP A 11 5.02 -5.83 -29.41
N GLN A 12 4.07 -6.60 -28.86
CA GLN A 12 3.04 -6.06 -27.99
C GLN A 12 3.63 -5.88 -26.59
N GLU A 13 3.96 -4.62 -26.24
CA GLU A 13 4.35 -4.26 -24.89
C GLU A 13 3.30 -4.80 -23.90
N PRO A 14 3.73 -5.45 -22.80
CA PRO A 14 2.78 -6.03 -21.87
C PRO A 14 1.89 -4.92 -21.30
N GLU A 15 0.58 -5.05 -21.55
CA GLU A 15 -0.46 -4.21 -20.97
C GLU A 15 -0.24 -4.08 -19.46
N PRO A 16 -0.45 -2.88 -18.86
CA PRO A 16 -0.15 -2.64 -17.47
C PRO A 16 -0.85 -3.67 -16.59
N ALA A 17 -0.06 -4.43 -15.83
CA ALA A 17 -0.56 -5.50 -14.97
C ALA A 17 -1.64 -4.96 -14.03
N PHE A 18 -2.83 -5.56 -14.09
CA PHE A 18 -3.90 -5.25 -13.16
C PHE A 18 -3.42 -5.46 -11.72
N GLU A 19 -3.39 -4.39 -10.93
CA GLU A 19 -2.92 -4.44 -9.54
C GLU A 19 -4.09 -4.37 -8.57
N PHE A 20 -4.14 -5.32 -7.62
CA PHE A 20 -5.17 -5.32 -6.58
C PHE A 20 -4.99 -4.13 -5.62
N PRO A 21 -6.09 -3.56 -5.09
CA PRO A 21 -6.00 -2.50 -4.10
C PRO A 21 -5.23 -2.93 -2.85
N VAL A 22 -4.33 -2.06 -2.37
CA VAL A 22 -3.60 -2.28 -1.11
C VAL A 22 -4.54 -2.18 0.09
N LYS A 23 -4.56 -3.23 0.93
CA LYS A 23 -5.35 -3.29 2.16
C LYS A 23 -4.90 -2.25 3.19
N SER A 24 -5.85 -1.77 3.99
CA SER A 24 -5.57 -0.83 5.08
C SER A 24 -5.03 -1.56 6.31
N PRO A 25 -4.00 -1.04 7.01
CA PRO A 25 -3.47 -1.64 8.24
C PRO A 25 -4.31 -1.25 9.48
N CYS A 26 -5.53 -0.73 9.29
CA CYS A 26 -6.33 -0.18 10.36
C CYS A 26 -6.92 -1.30 11.23
N VAL A 27 -6.64 -1.26 12.53
CA VAL A 27 -7.19 -2.20 13.53
C VAL A 27 -8.45 -1.66 14.23
N SER A 28 -9.12 -0.67 13.62
CA SER A 28 -10.32 -0.01 14.16
C SER A 28 -10.14 0.66 15.54
N VAL A 29 -8.89 0.91 15.94
CA VAL A 29 -8.53 1.71 17.12
C VAL A 29 -7.82 2.96 16.63
N CYS A 30 -8.40 4.13 16.92
CA CYS A 30 -7.80 5.42 16.62
C CYS A 30 -7.38 6.11 17.92
N ALA A 31 -6.09 5.98 18.25
CA ALA A 31 -5.47 6.65 19.38
C ALA A 31 -4.13 7.22 18.90
N LEU A 32 -4.06 8.54 18.71
CA LEU A 32 -2.84 9.22 18.27
C LEU A 32 -1.99 9.57 19.48
N ASN A 33 -0.68 9.33 19.40
CA ASN A 33 0.28 9.74 20.41
C ASN A 33 0.67 11.22 20.25
N ARG A 34 1.64 11.70 21.05
CA ARG A 34 2.13 13.10 20.99
C ARG A 34 2.83 13.48 19.68
N GLU A 35 3.24 12.49 18.89
CA GLU A 35 3.91 12.66 17.59
C GLU A 35 2.91 12.50 16.42
N ASP A 36 1.60 12.51 16.71
CA ASP A 36 0.54 12.31 15.72
C ASP A 36 0.57 10.93 15.03
N ILE A 37 1.13 9.91 15.70
CA ILE A 37 1.17 8.53 15.21
C ILE A 37 0.11 7.69 15.92
N CYS A 38 -0.68 6.94 15.14
CA CYS A 38 -1.69 6.03 15.67
C CYS A 38 -1.03 4.83 16.37
N GLU A 39 -1.36 4.60 17.63
CA GLU A 39 -0.78 3.54 18.45
C GLU A 39 -1.20 2.12 18.03
N GLY A 40 -2.25 1.99 17.20
CA GLY A 40 -2.75 0.72 16.69
C GLY A 40 -2.23 0.37 15.29
N CYS A 41 -2.29 1.30 14.33
CA CYS A 41 -1.89 1.05 12.94
C CYS A 41 -0.60 1.76 12.51
N PHE A 42 0.02 2.53 13.41
CA PHE A 42 1.29 3.26 13.22
C PHE A 42 1.34 4.25 12.05
N ARG A 43 0.21 4.53 11.42
CA ARG A 43 0.06 5.64 10.47
C ARG A 43 0.03 6.97 11.21
N SER A 44 0.56 8.01 10.59
CA SER A 44 0.35 9.38 11.06
C SER A 44 -1.10 9.85 10.84
N GLY A 45 -1.55 10.88 11.55
CA GLY A 45 -2.86 11.50 11.33
C GLY A 45 -3.04 11.99 9.88
N THR A 46 -1.95 12.47 9.28
CA THR A 46 -1.91 12.87 7.86
C THR A 46 -2.09 11.67 6.92
N GLU A 47 -1.35 10.58 7.15
CA GLU A 47 -1.46 9.35 6.36
C GLU A 47 -2.86 8.72 6.48
N ILE A 48 -3.48 8.78 7.67
CA ILE A 48 -4.87 8.33 7.88
C ILE A 48 -5.84 9.15 7.02
N SER A 49 -5.72 10.48 7.07
CA SER A 49 -6.60 11.41 6.34
C SER A 49 -6.46 11.29 4.82
N GLN A 50 -5.27 10.95 4.33
CA GLN A 50 -4.97 10.86 2.90
C GLN A 50 -5.13 9.46 2.32
N TRP A 51 -5.24 8.41 3.15
CA TRP A 51 -5.24 7.00 2.72
C TRP A 51 -6.19 6.69 1.56
N GLY A 52 -7.41 7.22 1.59
CA GLY A 52 -8.42 6.98 0.55
C GLY A 52 -8.06 7.58 -0.82
N ARG A 53 -7.15 8.55 -0.86
CA ARG A 53 -6.70 9.25 -2.10
C ARG A 53 -5.37 8.72 -2.63
N MET A 54 -4.65 7.92 -1.84
CA MET A 54 -3.36 7.38 -2.21
C MET A 54 -3.48 6.27 -3.25
N ASN A 55 -2.55 6.25 -4.20
CA ASN A 55 -2.33 5.13 -5.12
C ASN A 55 -1.66 3.95 -4.41
N ASN A 56 -1.56 2.80 -5.08
CA ASN A 56 -0.99 1.59 -4.49
C ASN A 56 0.49 1.73 -4.09
N ALA A 57 1.29 2.46 -4.87
CA ALA A 57 2.70 2.68 -4.55
C ALA A 57 2.84 3.52 -3.27
N GLU A 58 2.05 4.59 -3.14
CA GLU A 58 2.00 5.43 -1.94
C GLU A 58 1.53 4.64 -0.72
N LYS A 59 0.48 3.82 -0.87
CA LYS A 59 -0.01 2.96 0.22
C LYS A 59 1.06 1.97 0.69
N LYS A 60 1.79 1.33 -0.23
CA LYS A 60 2.91 0.43 0.12
C LYS A 60 4.02 1.15 0.88
N GLN A 61 4.35 2.38 0.49
CA GLN A 61 5.34 3.21 1.22
C GLN A 61 4.86 3.53 2.63
N VAL A 62 3.58 3.88 2.81
CA VAL A 62 3.00 4.09 4.13
C VAL A 62 3.09 2.82 4.97
N LEU A 63 2.73 1.65 4.43
CA LEU A 63 2.84 0.37 5.14
C LEU A 63 4.27 0.08 5.61
N ALA A 64 5.28 0.34 4.76
CA ALA A 64 6.68 0.17 5.12
C ALA A 64 7.08 1.07 6.31
N LYS A 65 6.74 2.36 6.26
CA LYS A 65 7.01 3.31 7.36
C LYS A 65 6.31 2.90 8.65
N CYS A 66 5.09 2.41 8.55
CA CYS A 66 4.31 2.02 9.71
C CYS A 66 4.93 0.78 10.38
N HIS A 67 5.44 -0.18 9.59
CA HIS A 67 6.23 -1.31 10.10
C HIS A 67 7.53 -0.83 10.79
N GLU A 68 8.27 0.10 10.18
CA GLU A 68 9.47 0.70 10.79
C GLU A 68 9.16 1.36 12.14
N ARG A 69 8.08 2.15 12.22
CA ARG A 69 7.64 2.79 13.48
C ARG A 69 7.26 1.75 14.53
N ALA A 70 6.57 0.67 14.15
CA ALA A 70 6.24 -0.41 15.08
C ALA A 70 7.49 -1.09 15.66
N VAL A 71 8.51 -1.35 14.83
CA VAL A 71 9.80 -1.89 15.26
C VAL A 71 10.51 -0.92 16.22
N GLN A 72 10.56 0.37 15.88
CA GLN A 72 11.16 1.41 16.73
C GLN A 72 10.45 1.51 18.09
N MET A 73 9.13 1.45 18.09
CA MET A 73 8.29 1.49 19.30
C MET A 73 8.26 0.14 20.06
N ARG A 74 8.91 -0.90 19.52
CA ARG A 74 8.88 -2.29 20.04
C ARG A 74 7.46 -2.81 20.26
N ARG A 75 6.56 -2.52 19.31
CA ARG A 75 5.17 -2.97 19.33
C ARG A 75 4.91 -4.00 18.23
N VAL A 76 3.88 -4.82 18.45
CA VAL A 76 3.45 -5.82 17.46
C VAL A 76 2.74 -5.12 16.30
N TRP A 77 3.20 -5.43 15.10
CA TRP A 77 2.60 -4.99 13.85
C TRP A 77 1.70 -6.12 13.31
N TRP A 78 0.41 -5.84 13.16
CA TRP A 78 -0.56 -6.77 12.57
C TRP A 78 -0.86 -6.32 11.14
N SER A 79 -0.45 -7.09 10.13
CA SER A 79 -0.66 -6.80 8.71
C SER A 79 -1.40 -7.91 7.95
N ASP A 80 -2.53 -8.36 8.50
CA ASP A 80 -3.42 -9.32 7.81
C ASP A 80 -4.33 -8.66 6.75
#